data_AF-A0AA88XT50-F1
#
_entry.id   AF-A0AA88XT50-F1
#
_cell.length_a   1.000
_cell.length_b   1.000
_cell.length_c   1.000
_cell.angle_alpha   90.00
_cell.angle_beta   90.00
_cell.angle_gamma   90.00
#
_symmetry.space_group_name_H-M   'P 1'
#
loop_
_entity.id
_entity.type
_entity.pdbx_description
1 polymer ?
#
loop_
_entity_poly.entity_id
_entity_poly.type
_entity_poly.pdbx_seq_one_letter_code
_entity_poly.pdbx_strand_id
1 'polypeptide(L)'
;MDEIGTEIHFFSWHVPELKKYLQERGIQCSLGRKLDLVRLCELAHELDLEVLTTDTESEYKAFDLKRRCVTIGSEKIILDQVDKVDHWTDNLSRVPDIESFDVLVYLMHSCGWSADRLSNYKQDNGYRLHMACHIDEVKAAYGLHPDFMYIKCTCMPETRQSAQPYDTWLLVRTSSGEIISGGCTCVAYVYTLII
;
A
#
# COMPACT_ATOMS: atom_id res chain seq x y z
N MET A 1 -7.62 -1.31 48.04
CA MET A 1 -7.63 0.00 47.38
C MET A 1 -6.24 0.54 47.50
N ASP A 2 -5.46 0.41 46.44
CA ASP A 2 -4.89 1.54 45.69
C ASP A 2 -3.82 0.96 44.77
N GLU A 3 -4.16 0.87 43.47
CA GLU A 3 -3.18 0.59 42.43
C GLU A 3 -2.25 1.79 42.33
N ILE A 4 -0.96 1.54 42.52
CA ILE A 4 0.10 2.54 42.33
C ILE A 4 0.14 2.86 40.85
N GLY A 5 -0.56 3.93 40.45
CA GLY A 5 -0.47 4.49 39.11
C GLY A 5 0.99 4.84 38.81
N THR A 6 1.56 4.19 37.82
CA THR A 6 2.94 4.46 37.40
C THR A 6 2.96 5.84 36.75
N GLU A 7 3.55 6.82 37.43
CA GLU A 7 3.57 8.22 36.97
C GLU A 7 4.42 8.36 35.70
N ILE A 8 3.77 8.49 34.54
CA ILE A 8 4.45 8.64 33.25
C ILE A 8 4.87 10.10 33.07
N HIS A 9 6.18 10.36 33.06
CA HIS A 9 6.71 11.72 32.91
C HIS A 9 7.01 12.07 31.43
N PHE A 10 5.98 12.48 30.68
CA PHE A 10 6.09 12.74 29.23
C PHE A 10 7.07 13.85 28.83
N PHE A 11 7.39 14.79 29.73
CA PHE A 11 8.31 15.89 29.40
C PHE A 11 9.74 15.42 29.05
N SER A 12 10.16 14.27 29.58
CA SER A 12 11.48 13.69 29.29
C SER A 12 11.55 13.04 27.91
N TRP A 13 10.42 12.76 27.25
CA TRP A 13 10.39 12.10 25.95
C TRP A 13 10.79 13.05 24.83
N HIS A 14 11.36 12.47 23.77
CA HIS A 14 11.65 13.17 22.53
C HIS A 14 10.38 13.33 21.68
N VAL A 15 10.37 14.36 20.83
CA VAL A 15 9.23 14.67 19.95
C VAL A 15 8.73 13.45 19.14
N PRO A 16 9.59 12.58 18.58
CA PRO A 16 9.14 11.38 17.89
C PRO A 16 8.38 10.40 18.78
N GLU A 17 8.82 10.23 20.04
CA GLU A 17 8.19 9.31 21.01
C GLU A 17 6.82 9.84 21.44
N LEU A 18 6.71 11.15 21.67
CA LEU A 18 5.44 11.83 21.98
C LEU A 18 4.44 11.68 20.81
N LYS A 19 4.90 11.92 19.58
CA LYS A 19 4.05 11.75 18.38
C LYS A 19 3.61 10.30 18.21
N LYS A 20 4.51 9.34 18.44
CA LYS A 20 4.21 7.91 18.35
C LYS A 20 3.13 7.51 19.36
N TYR A 21 3.24 7.93 20.61
CA TYR A 21 2.25 7.63 21.66
C TYR A 21 0.85 8.16 21.35
N LEU A 22 0.77 9.34 20.75
CA LEU A 22 -0.48 9.97 20.32
C LEU A 22 -1.06 9.30 19.08
N GLN A 23 -0.21 8.96 18.10
CA GLN A 23 -0.61 8.22 16.91
C GLN A 23 -1.14 6.82 17.25
N GLU A 24 -0.49 6.15 18.19
CA GLU A 24 -0.94 4.88 18.79
C GLU A 24 -2.33 4.95 19.39
N ARG A 25 -2.87 6.15 19.65
CA ARG A 25 -4.19 6.39 20.23
C ARG A 25 -5.11 7.16 19.28
N GLY A 26 -4.79 7.15 17.97
CA GLY A 26 -5.62 7.76 16.92
C GLY A 26 -5.51 9.28 16.81
N ILE A 27 -4.57 9.92 17.51
CA ILE A 27 -4.39 11.38 17.50
C ILE A 27 -3.38 11.78 16.42
N GLN A 28 -3.86 12.42 15.36
CA GLN A 28 -3.00 12.93 14.28
C GLN A 28 -2.19 14.15 14.72
N CYS A 29 -0.86 14.05 14.69
CA CYS A 29 0.05 15.12 15.08
C CYS A 29 0.81 15.68 13.86
N SER A 30 0.16 16.54 13.07
CA SER A 30 0.79 17.11 11.87
C SER A 30 1.87 18.14 12.23
N LEU A 31 1.60 19.07 13.17
CA LEU A 31 2.55 20.09 13.64
C LEU A 31 2.18 20.54 15.08
N GLY A 32 3.17 20.72 15.96
CA GLY A 32 2.99 21.20 17.34
C GLY A 32 4.32 21.38 18.05
N ARG A 33 4.41 22.34 19.00
CA ARG A 33 5.64 22.52 19.81
C ARG A 33 5.73 21.35 20.82
N LYS A 34 6.94 21.05 21.31
CA LYS A 34 7.16 19.94 22.26
C LYS A 34 6.19 20.00 23.45
N LEU A 35 5.97 21.20 24.01
CA LEU A 35 5.05 21.40 25.13
C LEU A 35 3.60 21.02 24.80
N ASP A 36 3.14 21.35 23.58
CA ASP A 36 1.79 21.02 23.13
C ASP A 36 1.63 19.49 23.02
N LEU A 37 2.66 18.79 22.52
CA LEU A 37 2.67 17.33 22.43
C LEU A 37 2.71 16.65 23.81
N VAL A 38 3.51 17.17 24.74
CA VAL A 38 3.55 16.67 26.13
C VAL A 38 2.17 16.80 26.77
N ARG A 39 1.51 17.96 26.62
CA ARG A 39 0.18 18.16 27.19
C ARG A 39 -0.87 17.24 26.57
N LEU A 40 -0.77 16.99 25.25
CA LEU A 40 -1.64 16.02 24.59
C LEU A 40 -1.41 14.59 25.11
N CYS A 41 -0.16 14.19 25.36
CA CYS A 41 0.15 12.89 25.94
C CYS A 41 -0.42 12.74 27.36
N GLU A 42 -0.28 13.77 28.20
CA GLU A 42 -0.88 13.81 29.55
C GLU A 42 -2.39 13.64 29.47
N LEU A 43 -3.08 14.41 28.63
CA LEU A 43 -4.53 14.33 28.46
C LEU A 43 -4.96 12.96 27.91
N ALA A 44 -4.24 12.39 26.95
CA ALA A 44 -4.51 11.06 26.42
C ALA A 44 -4.33 9.96 27.48
N HIS A 45 -3.39 10.15 28.41
CA HIS A 45 -3.16 9.25 29.54
C HIS A 45 -4.23 9.41 30.63
N GLU A 46 -4.60 10.65 30.98
CA GLU A 46 -5.67 10.98 31.93
C GLU A 46 -7.04 10.44 31.47
N LEU A 47 -7.29 10.44 30.15
CA LEU A 47 -8.50 9.91 29.54
C LEU A 47 -8.48 8.40 29.32
N ASP A 48 -7.38 7.72 29.67
CA ASP A 48 -7.14 6.30 29.44
C ASP A 48 -7.48 5.87 28.00
N LEU A 49 -7.00 6.65 27.02
CA LEU A 49 -7.29 6.36 25.62
C LEU A 49 -6.66 5.02 25.22
N GLU A 50 -7.52 4.12 24.72
CA GLU A 50 -7.11 2.83 24.18
C GLU A 50 -6.07 3.00 23.07
N VAL A 51 -5.13 2.08 23.04
CA VAL A 51 -4.15 2.00 21.94
C VAL A 51 -4.89 1.53 20.69
N LEU A 52 -5.16 2.47 19.80
CA LEU A 52 -5.78 2.32 18.49
C LEU A 52 -4.79 1.98 17.38
N THR A 53 -3.48 1.80 17.65
CA THR A 53 -2.61 1.18 16.64
C THR A 53 -3.16 -0.21 16.35
N THR A 54 -3.92 -0.26 15.28
CA THR A 54 -3.89 -1.36 14.36
C THR A 54 -2.44 -1.77 14.21
N ASP A 55 -2.15 -3.05 14.43
CA ASP A 55 -0.84 -3.61 14.15
C ASP A 55 -0.61 -3.45 12.64
N THR A 56 -0.13 -2.27 12.24
CA THR A 56 -0.02 -1.85 10.84
C THR A 56 0.84 -2.83 10.05
N GLU A 57 1.77 -3.51 10.72
CA GLU A 57 2.59 -4.56 10.14
C GLU A 57 1.78 -5.85 9.93
N SER A 58 0.97 -6.27 10.90
CA SER A 58 0.03 -7.40 10.75
C SER A 58 -1.04 -7.12 9.70
N GLU A 59 -1.60 -5.90 9.66
CA GLU A 59 -2.54 -5.48 8.64
C GLU A 59 -1.89 -5.49 7.26
N TYR A 60 -0.69 -4.92 7.13
CA TYR A 60 0.06 -4.97 5.87
C TYR A 60 0.32 -6.41 5.42
N LYS A 61 0.75 -7.30 6.33
CA LYS A 61 0.94 -8.74 6.05
C LYS A 61 -0.36 -9.39 5.59
N ALA A 62 -1.49 -9.08 6.22
CA ALA A 62 -2.79 -9.59 5.83
C ALA A 62 -3.24 -9.06 4.45
N PHE A 63 -3.02 -7.77 4.17
CA PHE A 63 -3.32 -7.16 2.88
C PHE A 63 -2.45 -7.73 1.76
N ASP A 64 -1.13 -7.85 1.98
CA ASP A 64 -0.19 -8.46 1.04
C ASP A 64 -0.57 -9.92 0.74
N LEU A 65 -0.88 -10.71 1.78
CA LEU A 65 -1.34 -12.09 1.61
C LEU A 65 -2.63 -12.16 0.80
N LYS A 66 -3.60 -11.29 1.08
CA LYS A 66 -4.86 -11.24 0.32
C LYS A 66 -4.65 -10.89 -1.15
N ARG A 67 -3.75 -9.95 -1.46
CA ARG A 67 -3.46 -9.51 -2.83
C ARG A 67 -2.79 -10.59 -3.68
N ARG A 68 -2.10 -11.54 -3.06
CA ARG A 68 -1.40 -12.65 -3.74
C ARG A 68 -2.12 -13.99 -3.62
N CYS A 69 -3.26 -14.00 -2.92
CA CYS A 69 -4.10 -15.18 -2.79
C CYS A 69 -5.08 -15.24 -3.96
N VAL A 70 -4.99 -16.33 -4.71
CA VAL A 70 -5.84 -16.60 -5.88
C VAL A 70 -6.60 -17.91 -5.68
N THR A 71 -7.81 -17.97 -6.23
CA THR A 71 -8.63 -19.19 -6.20
C THR A 71 -8.58 -19.86 -7.57
N ILE A 72 -8.20 -21.14 -7.62
CA ILE A 72 -8.22 -21.98 -8.82
C ILE A 72 -9.13 -23.17 -8.55
N GLY A 73 -10.28 -23.21 -9.22
CA GLY A 73 -11.31 -24.20 -8.92
C GLY A 73 -11.79 -24.06 -7.46
N SER A 74 -11.52 -25.08 -6.64
CA SER A 74 -11.83 -25.09 -5.20
C SER A 74 -10.61 -24.80 -4.31
N GLU A 75 -9.42 -24.66 -4.88
CA GLU A 75 -8.19 -24.49 -4.12
C GLU A 75 -7.78 -23.02 -4.05
N LYS A 76 -7.25 -22.61 -2.90
CA LYS A 76 -6.63 -21.29 -2.70
C LYS A 76 -5.12 -21.46 -2.72
N ILE A 77 -4.47 -20.71 -3.59
CA ILE A 77 -3.03 -20.69 -3.74
C ILE A 77 -2.55 -19.29 -3.35
N ILE A 78 -1.42 -19.24 -2.64
CA ILE A 78 -0.75 -18.00 -2.29
C ILE A 78 0.53 -17.95 -3.12
N LEU A 79 0.61 -16.98 -4.03
CA LEU A 79 1.79 -16.79 -4.88
C LEU A 79 2.92 -16.13 -4.09
N ASP A 80 4.16 -16.24 -4.55
CA ASP A 80 5.30 -15.62 -3.87
C ASP A 80 5.16 -14.10 -3.72
N GLN A 81 5.76 -13.55 -2.66
CA GLN A 81 5.84 -12.10 -2.47
C GLN A 81 6.67 -11.48 -3.58
N VAL A 82 6.24 -10.32 -4.08
CA VAL A 82 6.86 -9.66 -5.26
C VAL A 82 8.33 -9.32 -5.03
N ASP A 83 8.71 -8.99 -3.80
CA ASP A 83 10.09 -8.71 -3.38
C ASP A 83 10.97 -9.96 -3.27
N LYS A 84 10.37 -11.15 -3.22
CA LYS A 84 11.04 -12.45 -3.18
C LYS A 84 11.08 -13.16 -4.53
N VAL A 85 10.61 -12.51 -5.59
CA VAL A 85 10.67 -13.06 -6.94
C VAL A 85 12.05 -12.83 -7.53
N ASP A 86 12.78 -13.92 -7.77
CA ASP A 86 14.18 -13.88 -8.21
C ASP A 86 14.34 -13.65 -9.72
N HIS A 87 13.32 -13.94 -10.52
CA HIS A 87 13.41 -13.97 -11.99
C HIS A 87 12.49 -12.95 -12.65
N TRP A 88 13.01 -11.74 -12.85
CA TRP A 88 12.40 -10.70 -13.66
C TRP A 88 13.04 -10.61 -15.04
N THR A 89 12.26 -10.35 -16.07
CA THR A 89 12.75 -10.18 -17.44
C THR A 89 12.07 -9.02 -18.15
N ASP A 90 12.84 -8.31 -18.97
CA ASP A 90 12.35 -7.28 -19.89
C ASP A 90 11.71 -7.91 -21.15
N ASN A 91 11.75 -9.23 -21.28
CA ASN A 91 11.07 -9.93 -22.37
C ASN A 91 9.58 -10.05 -22.10
N LEU A 92 8.81 -9.13 -22.67
CA LEU A 92 7.35 -9.05 -22.53
C LEU A 92 6.59 -9.87 -23.58
N SER A 93 7.25 -10.70 -24.39
CA SER A 93 6.61 -11.41 -25.52
C SER A 93 5.51 -12.40 -25.12
N ARG A 94 5.44 -12.77 -23.83
CA ARG A 94 4.44 -13.69 -23.27
C ARG A 94 3.38 -12.96 -22.45
N VAL A 95 3.51 -11.64 -22.27
CA VAL A 95 2.48 -10.83 -21.64
C VAL A 95 1.28 -10.77 -22.60
N PRO A 96 0.07 -11.14 -22.14
CA PRO A 96 -1.13 -11.00 -22.96
C PRO A 96 -1.42 -9.53 -23.25
N ASP A 97 -2.19 -9.25 -24.29
CA ASP A 97 -2.67 -7.89 -24.54
C ASP A 97 -3.61 -7.48 -23.41
N ILE A 98 -3.21 -6.45 -22.66
CA ILE A 98 -4.01 -5.84 -21.58
C ILE A 98 -4.45 -4.46 -22.07
N GLU A 99 -5.74 -4.28 -22.28
CA GLU A 99 -6.30 -3.03 -22.76
C GLU A 99 -6.72 -2.11 -21.60
N SER A 100 -6.94 -0.82 -21.90
CA SER A 100 -7.42 0.13 -20.91
C SER A 100 -8.77 -0.27 -20.31
N PHE A 101 -9.61 -0.99 -21.06
CA PHE A 101 -10.89 -1.49 -20.55
C PHE A 101 -10.70 -2.55 -19.46
N ASP A 102 -9.70 -3.44 -19.58
CA ASP A 102 -9.40 -4.46 -18.56
C ASP A 102 -9.01 -3.81 -17.23
N VAL A 103 -8.24 -2.72 -17.30
CA VAL A 103 -7.89 -1.90 -16.13
C VAL A 103 -9.15 -1.29 -15.50
N LEU A 104 -10.06 -0.72 -16.30
CA LEU A 104 -11.31 -0.14 -15.79
C LEU A 104 -12.21 -1.20 -15.11
N VAL A 105 -12.34 -2.38 -15.72
CA VAL A 105 -13.08 -3.52 -15.16
C VAL A 105 -12.48 -3.91 -13.80
N TYR A 106 -11.15 -4.03 -13.71
CA TYR A 106 -10.47 -4.33 -12.46
C TYR A 106 -10.70 -3.25 -11.39
N LEU A 107 -10.61 -1.97 -11.74
CA LEU A 107 -10.85 -0.86 -10.82
C LEU A 107 -12.29 -0.85 -10.30
N MET A 108 -13.26 -1.16 -11.16
CA MET A 108 -14.67 -1.28 -10.79
C MET A 108 -14.93 -2.45 -9.85
N HIS A 109 -14.54 -3.66 -10.24
CA HIS A 109 -14.96 -4.89 -9.58
C HIS A 109 -14.10 -5.23 -8.35
N SER A 110 -12.79 -5.00 -8.45
CA SER A 110 -11.83 -5.46 -7.45
C SER A 110 -11.36 -4.34 -6.52
N CYS A 111 -11.37 -3.09 -7.00
CA CYS A 111 -10.94 -1.94 -6.21
C CYS A 111 -12.12 -1.12 -5.63
N GLY A 112 -13.35 -1.43 -6.04
CA GLY A 112 -14.56 -0.75 -5.57
C GLY A 112 -14.61 0.74 -5.93
N TRP A 113 -14.02 1.14 -7.05
CA TRP A 113 -14.07 2.53 -7.49
C TRP A 113 -15.50 2.94 -7.81
N SER A 114 -15.93 4.09 -7.29
CA SER A 114 -17.24 4.66 -7.59
C SER A 114 -17.31 5.14 -9.05
N ALA A 115 -18.53 5.23 -9.60
CA ALA A 115 -18.76 5.80 -10.92
C ALA A 115 -18.17 7.22 -11.04
N ASP A 116 -18.30 8.03 -10.00
CA ASP A 116 -17.73 9.39 -9.96
C ASP A 116 -16.21 9.36 -10.05
N ARG A 117 -15.53 8.49 -9.29
CA ARG A 117 -14.07 8.36 -9.34
C ARG A 117 -13.60 7.86 -10.70
N LEU A 118 -14.30 6.89 -11.29
CA LEU A 118 -14.00 6.38 -12.63
C LEU A 118 -14.17 7.45 -13.70
N SER A 119 -15.23 8.26 -13.63
CA SER A 119 -15.41 9.38 -14.57
C SER A 119 -14.28 10.43 -14.48
N ASN A 120 -13.69 10.56 -13.29
CA ASN A 120 -12.58 11.45 -12.99
C ASN A 120 -11.22 10.73 -12.92
N TYR A 121 -11.07 9.54 -13.50
CA TYR A 121 -9.84 8.74 -13.38
C TYR A 121 -8.58 9.49 -13.83
N LYS A 122 -8.71 10.47 -14.72
CA LYS A 122 -7.61 11.33 -15.18
C LYS A 122 -7.00 12.21 -14.09
N GLN A 123 -7.73 12.43 -13.00
CA GLN A 123 -7.26 13.15 -11.82
C GLN A 123 -6.51 12.21 -10.86
N ASP A 124 -6.61 10.90 -11.03
CA ASP A 124 -5.93 9.92 -10.20
C ASP A 124 -4.42 9.96 -10.44
N ASN A 125 -3.66 9.65 -9.39
CA ASN A 125 -2.21 9.73 -9.41
C ASN A 125 -1.59 8.74 -10.39
N GLY A 126 -2.14 7.53 -10.52
CA GLY A 126 -1.64 6.52 -11.47
C GLY A 126 -1.71 7.02 -12.92
N TYR A 127 -2.85 7.60 -13.31
CA TYR A 127 -3.02 8.17 -14.64
C TYR A 127 -2.05 9.34 -14.91
N ARG A 128 -1.84 10.23 -13.93
CA ARG A 128 -0.91 11.36 -14.09
C ARG A 128 0.53 10.88 -14.24
N LEU A 129 0.95 9.88 -13.48
CA LEU A 129 2.28 9.26 -13.61
C LEU A 129 2.49 8.64 -15.00
N HIS A 130 1.49 7.93 -15.52
CA HIS A 130 1.52 7.39 -16.88
C HIS A 130 1.67 8.52 -17.92
N MET A 131 0.82 9.55 -17.84
CA MET A 131 0.83 10.68 -18.78
C MET A 131 2.10 11.53 -18.69
N ALA A 132 2.74 11.59 -17.53
CA ALA A 132 3.99 12.30 -17.31
C ALA A 132 5.23 11.51 -17.74
N CYS A 133 5.07 10.29 -18.26
CA CYS A 133 6.16 9.36 -18.58
C CYS A 133 7.05 9.03 -17.36
N HIS A 134 6.45 8.92 -16.18
CA HIS A 134 7.16 8.56 -14.94
C HIS A 134 7.18 7.04 -14.69
N ILE A 135 6.74 6.25 -15.67
CA ILE A 135 6.78 4.78 -15.65
C ILE A 135 7.99 4.35 -16.48
N ASP A 136 8.90 3.61 -15.85
CA ASP A 136 10.09 3.06 -16.48
C ASP A 136 10.25 1.56 -16.11
N GLU A 137 11.16 0.87 -16.80
CA GLU A 137 11.58 -0.49 -16.50
C GLU A 137 10.43 -1.50 -16.30
N VAL A 138 9.56 -1.64 -17.31
CA VAL A 138 8.51 -2.68 -17.29
C VAL A 138 9.14 -4.07 -17.38
N LYS A 139 8.90 -4.91 -16.38
CA LYS A 139 9.41 -6.28 -16.28
C LYS A 139 8.30 -7.26 -15.99
N ALA A 140 8.44 -8.48 -16.48
CA ALA A 140 7.55 -9.58 -16.16
C ALA A 140 8.30 -10.68 -15.39
N ALA A 141 7.59 -11.34 -14.48
CA ALA A 141 8.02 -12.57 -13.84
C ALA A 141 7.07 -13.70 -14.23
N TYR A 142 7.63 -14.70 -14.90
CA TYR A 142 6.90 -15.87 -15.36
C TYR A 142 7.18 -17.07 -14.45
N GLY A 143 6.27 -18.04 -14.44
CA GLY A 143 6.52 -19.33 -13.78
C GLY A 143 6.30 -19.35 -12.26
N LEU A 144 5.69 -18.30 -11.70
CA LEU A 144 5.15 -18.30 -10.32
C LEU A 144 4.10 -19.40 -10.14
N HIS A 145 3.25 -19.52 -11.17
CA HIS A 145 2.24 -20.56 -11.34
C HIS A 145 1.96 -20.67 -12.84
N PRO A 146 1.54 -21.83 -13.38
CA PRO A 146 1.23 -21.97 -14.81
C PRO A 146 0.24 -20.92 -15.34
N ASP A 147 -0.74 -20.53 -14.52
CA ASP A 147 -1.84 -19.64 -14.91
C ASP A 147 -1.60 -18.15 -14.60
N PHE A 148 -0.53 -17.80 -13.89
CA PHE A 148 -0.34 -16.44 -13.39
C PHE A 148 1.07 -15.91 -13.62
N MET A 149 1.16 -14.60 -13.82
CA MET A 149 2.41 -13.86 -13.90
C MET A 149 2.32 -12.56 -13.09
N TYR A 150 3.48 -12.07 -12.65
CA TYR A 150 3.57 -10.68 -12.22
C TYR A 150 4.10 -9.82 -13.37
N ILE A 151 3.56 -8.61 -13.46
CA ILE A 151 4.13 -7.51 -14.25
C ILE A 151 4.48 -6.43 -13.23
N LYS A 152 5.63 -5.79 -13.38
CA LYS A 152 6.00 -4.63 -12.56
C LYS A 152 6.60 -3.53 -13.41
N CYS A 153 6.61 -2.33 -12.87
CA CYS A 153 7.35 -1.20 -13.39
C CYS A 153 7.86 -0.34 -12.24
N THR A 154 8.87 0.46 -12.54
CA THR A 154 9.44 1.42 -11.60
C THR A 154 8.83 2.80 -11.85
N CYS A 155 8.35 3.43 -10.79
CA CYS A 155 7.67 4.72 -10.82
C CYS A 155 8.51 5.81 -10.13
N MET A 156 8.66 6.94 -10.82
CA MET A 156 9.34 8.13 -10.27
C MET A 156 8.33 9.06 -9.58
N PRO A 157 8.50 9.40 -8.28
CA PRO A 157 7.56 10.27 -7.57
C PRO A 157 7.50 11.70 -8.14
N GLU A 158 6.30 12.21 -8.43
CA GLU A 158 6.10 13.58 -8.96
C GLU A 158 6.53 14.69 -7.98
N THR A 159 6.31 14.48 -6.68
CA THR A 159 6.39 15.56 -5.69
C THR A 159 7.82 15.84 -5.19
N ARG A 160 8.75 14.91 -5.42
CA ARG A 160 10.17 15.04 -5.05
C ARG A 160 11.02 14.22 -6.01
N GLN A 161 11.69 14.89 -6.95
CA GLN A 161 12.64 14.24 -7.87
C GLN A 161 13.83 13.56 -7.15
N SER A 162 14.07 13.90 -5.87
CA SER A 162 15.07 13.27 -5.01
C SER A 162 14.52 12.10 -4.17
N ALA A 163 13.21 11.79 -4.27
CA ALA A 163 12.65 10.63 -3.60
C ALA A 163 13.06 9.35 -4.34
N GLN A 164 13.26 8.27 -3.59
CA GLN A 164 13.59 6.99 -4.17
C GLN A 164 12.44 6.51 -5.08
N PRO A 165 12.76 5.93 -6.26
CA PRO A 165 11.77 5.24 -7.08
C PRO A 165 11.09 4.13 -6.27
N TYR A 166 9.86 3.79 -6.65
CA TYR A 166 9.14 2.66 -6.08
C TYR A 166 8.58 1.77 -7.18
N ASP A 167 8.36 0.50 -6.87
CA ASP A 167 7.84 -0.46 -7.83
C ASP A 167 6.32 -0.55 -7.68
N THR A 168 5.60 -0.48 -8.79
CA THR A 168 4.20 -0.91 -8.89
C THR A 168 4.11 -2.23 -9.62
N TRP A 169 3.15 -3.06 -9.26
CA TRP A 169 3.02 -4.40 -9.82
C TRP A 169 1.56 -4.80 -10.02
N LEU A 170 1.34 -5.69 -10.98
CA LEU A 170 0.09 -6.35 -11.31
C LEU A 170 0.27 -7.86 -11.26
N LEU A 171 -0.72 -8.55 -10.73
CA LEU A 171 -0.90 -9.99 -10.87
C LEU A 171 -1.91 -10.23 -11.99
N VAL A 172 -1.48 -10.95 -13.02
CA VAL A 172 -2.26 -11.13 -14.25
C VAL A 172 -2.42 -12.60 -14.56
N ARG A 173 -3.60 -12.99 -15.04
CA ARG A 173 -3.85 -14.32 -15.58
C ARG A 173 -3.21 -14.46 -16.96
N THR A 174 -2.30 -15.41 -17.10
CA THR A 174 -1.49 -15.61 -18.31
C THR A 174 -2.32 -15.89 -19.56
N SER A 175 -3.46 -16.56 -19.42
CA SER A 175 -4.29 -16.99 -20.55
C SER A 175 -5.21 -15.90 -21.11
N SER A 176 -5.60 -14.91 -20.31
CA SER A 176 -6.64 -13.93 -20.69
C SER A 176 -6.21 -12.47 -20.57
N GLY A 177 -5.13 -12.15 -19.86
CA GLY A 177 -4.80 -10.76 -19.52
C GLY A 177 -5.64 -10.17 -18.39
N GLU A 178 -6.51 -10.97 -17.77
CA GLU A 178 -7.31 -10.54 -16.62
C GLU A 178 -6.39 -10.10 -15.46
N ILE A 179 -6.59 -8.86 -15.00
CA ILE A 179 -5.91 -8.32 -13.82
C ILE A 179 -6.61 -8.86 -12.58
N ILE A 180 -5.88 -9.65 -11.80
CA ILE A 180 -6.38 -10.28 -10.57
C ILE A 180 -6.13 -9.37 -9.38
N SER A 181 -4.98 -8.71 -9.35
CA SER A 181 -4.53 -7.91 -8.22
C SER A 181 -3.45 -6.92 -8.62
N GLY A 182 -3.17 -5.93 -7.77
CA GLY A 182 -2.09 -4.98 -7.97
C GLY A 182 -1.70 -4.25 -6.68
N GLY A 183 -0.55 -3.60 -6.70
CA GLY A 183 -0.03 -2.86 -5.57
C GLY A 183 1.21 -2.02 -5.88
N CYS A 184 1.67 -1.26 -4.88
CA CYS A 184 2.96 -0.57 -4.89
C CYS A 184 3.82 -1.05 -3.72
N THR A 185 5.13 -0.88 -3.82
CA THR A 185 6.08 -1.00 -2.70
C THR A 185 6.20 0.30 -1.88
N CYS A 186 5.42 1.31 -2.24
CA CYS A 186 5.39 2.60 -1.56
C CYS A 186 4.79 2.48 -0.15
N VAL A 187 5.52 2.94 0.88
CA VAL A 187 5.11 2.86 2.30
C VAL A 187 3.88 3.72 2.60
N ALA A 188 3.57 4.69 1.73
CA ALA A 188 2.36 5.46 1.81
C ALA A 188 1.23 4.73 1.07
N TYR A 189 0.09 4.53 1.74
CA TYR A 189 -1.20 4.10 1.18
C TYR A 189 -1.44 2.59 1.08
N VAL A 190 -1.73 1.98 2.24
CA VAL A 190 -2.39 0.67 2.39
C VAL A 190 -3.74 0.60 1.63
N TYR A 191 -4.34 1.74 1.23
CA TYR A 191 -5.70 1.81 0.67
C TYR A 191 -5.84 2.39 -0.74
N THR A 192 -4.75 2.78 -1.42
CA THR A 192 -4.87 3.35 -2.78
C THR A 192 -4.03 2.53 -3.74
N LEU A 193 -4.69 1.77 -4.62
CA LEU A 193 -4.01 1.20 -5.78
C LEU A 193 -3.56 2.34 -6.69
N ILE A 194 -2.25 2.39 -6.96
CA ILE A 194 -1.67 3.13 -8.06
C ILE A 194 -1.50 2.08 -9.16
N ILE A 195 -2.32 2.19 -10.22
CA ILE A 195 -2.17 1.46 -11.48
C ILE A 195 -1.96 2.50 -12.57
#